data_AF-A0A9P6BBP5-F1
#
_entry.id   AF-A0A9P6BBP5-F1
#
_cell.length_a   1.000
_cell.length_b   1.000
_cell.length_c   1.000
_cell.angle_alpha   90.00
_cell.angle_beta   90.00
_cell.angle_gamma   90.00
#
_symmetry.space_group_name_H-M   'P 1'
#
loop_
_entity.id
_entity.type
_entity.pdbx_description
1 polymer ?
#
loop_
_entity_poly.entity_id
_entity_poly.type
_entity_poly.pdbx_seq_one_letter_code
_entity_poly.pdbx_strand_id
1 'polypeptide(L)'
;MCTNFIKHVLGVGTKHSGLYGKTNAYYGTVEQQGRLTLHLHLLLWIQNSPSPQEVRERIMENTEEFQRNMVEYLESVHQGELSTGSLENVQARVKESKKDKNYSDPTQTLPEAPPPICNGGRCEADCKACSKLSDWWTNFDLETDDILSRSNFHNCCLNSKGQCKARFPRDIFMTSLVEPLTGALRLKKVEQWMNTFTPALSYVMRCNTDVTSLLSGTAIKAVVAYVTDYVTKPGLTTYSIFDSVRQVFSK
;
A
#
# COMPACT_ATOMS: atom_id res chain seq x y z
N MET A 1 -12.52 10.68 -5.86
CA MET A 1 -11.35 9.92 -5.35
C MET A 1 -11.57 8.41 -5.46
N CYS A 2 -12.53 7.81 -4.75
CA CYS A 2 -12.73 6.35 -4.73
C CYS A 2 -12.89 5.70 -6.11
N THR A 3 -13.69 6.28 -7.02
CA THR A 3 -13.86 5.76 -8.39
C THR A 3 -12.55 5.79 -9.18
N ASN A 4 -11.74 6.85 -9.02
CA ASN A 4 -10.44 6.94 -9.68
C ASN A 4 -9.46 5.92 -9.13
N PHE A 5 -9.48 5.68 -7.82
CA PHE A 5 -8.68 4.63 -7.19
C PHE A 5 -9.02 3.24 -7.75
N ILE A 6 -10.32 2.89 -7.76
CA ILE A 6 -10.82 1.61 -8.28
C ILE A 6 -10.46 1.42 -9.77
N LYS A 7 -10.63 2.47 -10.58
CA LYS A 7 -10.32 2.39 -12.02
C LYS A 7 -8.83 2.37 -12.30
N HIS A 8 -8.07 3.32 -11.77
CA HIS A 8 -6.69 3.57 -12.20
C HIS A 8 -5.65 2.82 -11.36
N VAL A 9 -5.88 2.64 -10.06
CA VAL A 9 -4.95 1.89 -9.20
C VAL A 9 -5.27 0.40 -9.24
N LEU A 10 -6.56 0.03 -9.15
CA LEU A 10 -6.98 -1.37 -9.17
C LEU A 10 -7.28 -1.91 -10.57
N GLY A 11 -7.25 -1.08 -11.61
CA GLY A 11 -7.42 -1.53 -12.99
C GLY A 11 -8.82 -2.06 -13.33
N VAL A 12 -9.86 -1.62 -12.61
CA VAL A 12 -11.23 -2.09 -12.87
C VAL A 12 -11.77 -1.47 -14.16
N GLY A 13 -12.17 -2.33 -15.10
CA GLY A 13 -12.75 -1.91 -16.38
C GLY A 13 -11.73 -1.25 -17.32
N THR A 14 -10.43 -1.40 -17.05
CA THR A 14 -9.35 -0.87 -17.88
C THR A 14 -8.72 -1.94 -18.75
N LYS A 15 -7.98 -1.54 -19.80
CA LYS A 15 -7.21 -2.46 -20.65
C LYS A 15 -5.89 -2.92 -19.99
N HIS A 16 -5.39 -2.17 -19.01
CA HIS A 16 -4.22 -2.53 -18.23
C HIS A 16 -4.62 -3.27 -16.95
N SER A 17 -3.69 -4.05 -16.39
CA SER A 17 -3.82 -4.65 -15.06
C SER A 17 -3.81 -3.59 -13.96
N GLY A 18 -4.37 -3.91 -12.80
CA GLY A 18 -4.21 -3.12 -11.58
C GLY A 18 -2.85 -3.38 -10.92
N LEU A 19 -2.56 -2.59 -9.90
CA LEU A 19 -1.31 -2.65 -9.13
C LEU A 19 -1.03 -4.04 -8.54
N TYR A 20 -2.07 -4.73 -8.09
CA TYR A 20 -1.99 -6.08 -7.51
C TYR A 20 -2.29 -7.20 -8.53
N GLY A 21 -2.32 -6.88 -9.83
CA GLY A 21 -2.67 -7.81 -10.89
C GLY A 21 -4.02 -7.49 -11.56
N LYS A 22 -4.46 -8.38 -12.45
CA LYS A 22 -5.67 -8.17 -13.22
C LYS A 22 -6.91 -8.37 -12.35
N THR A 23 -7.71 -7.33 -12.17
CA THR A 23 -8.93 -7.41 -11.37
C THR A 23 -10.01 -8.21 -12.09
N ASN A 24 -10.56 -9.21 -11.40
CA ASN A 24 -11.70 -10.01 -11.85
C ASN A 24 -13.03 -9.43 -11.36
N ALA A 25 -13.09 -9.06 -10.09
CA ALA A 25 -14.28 -8.49 -9.45
C ALA A 25 -13.89 -7.62 -8.27
N TYR A 26 -14.80 -6.76 -7.82
CA TYR A 26 -14.67 -6.02 -6.58
C TYR A 26 -16.04 -5.79 -5.95
N TYR A 27 -16.05 -5.59 -4.64
CA TYR A 27 -17.23 -5.11 -3.91
C TYR A 27 -16.76 -4.12 -2.87
N GLY A 28 -17.38 -2.95 -2.80
CA GLY A 28 -17.01 -1.94 -1.82
C GLY A 28 -18.16 -1.07 -1.38
N THR A 29 -18.11 -0.66 -0.12
CA THR A 29 -19.07 0.27 0.48
C THR A 29 -18.35 1.48 1.07
N VAL A 30 -19.01 2.63 0.98
CA VAL A 30 -18.53 3.85 1.64
C VAL A 30 -19.31 4.02 2.94
N GLU A 31 -18.60 4.01 4.07
CA GLU A 31 -19.15 4.28 5.39
C GLU A 31 -18.70 5.67 5.87
N GLN A 32 -19.61 6.41 6.51
CA GLN A 32 -19.26 7.60 7.26
C GLN A 32 -18.92 7.18 8.70
N GLN A 33 -17.68 7.41 9.13
CA GLN A 33 -17.34 7.27 10.53
C GLN A 33 -18.00 8.38 11.35
N GLY A 34 -18.27 8.13 12.63
CA GLY A 34 -18.87 9.08 13.60
C GLY A 34 -18.05 10.36 13.87
N ARG A 35 -17.07 10.68 13.02
CA ARG A 35 -16.24 11.89 13.01
C ARG A 35 -16.25 12.60 11.65
N LEU A 36 -17.30 12.42 10.83
CA LEU A 36 -17.48 13.07 9.53
C LEU A 36 -16.40 12.74 8.47
N THR A 37 -15.71 11.60 8.62
CA THR A 37 -14.77 11.10 7.60
C THR A 37 -15.39 9.93 6.85
N LEU A 38 -15.15 9.86 5.54
CA LEU A 38 -15.61 8.77 4.69
C LEU A 38 -14.52 7.72 4.55
N HIS A 39 -14.90 6.45 4.66
CA HIS A 39 -14.01 5.30 4.57
C HIS A 39 -14.57 4.32 3.56
N LEU A 40 -13.73 3.82 2.66
CA LEU A 40 -14.08 2.79 1.70
C LEU A 40 -13.62 1.44 2.25
N HIS A 41 -14.56 0.55 2.55
CA HIS A 41 -14.26 -0.86 2.75
C HIS A 41 -14.40 -1.58 1.41
N LEU A 42 -13.36 -2.31 1.00
CA LEU A 42 -13.28 -2.90 -0.33
C LEU A 42 -12.75 -4.33 -0.27
N LEU A 43 -13.42 -5.24 -0.97
CA LEU A 43 -12.94 -6.56 -1.34
C LEU A 43 -12.58 -6.55 -2.82
N LEU A 44 -11.42 -7.11 -3.15
CA LEU A 44 -10.89 -7.19 -4.51
C LEU A 44 -10.54 -8.64 -4.83
N TRP A 45 -11.02 -9.14 -5.97
CA TRP A 45 -10.67 -10.46 -6.49
C TRP A 45 -9.73 -10.29 -7.67
N ILE A 46 -8.53 -10.85 -7.53
CA ILE A 46 -7.52 -10.86 -8.57
C ILE A 46 -7.71 -12.12 -9.42
N GLN A 47 -7.72 -11.95 -10.74
CA GLN A 47 -7.91 -13.05 -11.69
C GLN A 47 -6.79 -14.08 -11.53
N ASN A 48 -7.17 -15.37 -11.53
CA ASN A 48 -6.26 -16.51 -11.35
C ASN A 48 -5.51 -16.53 -10.01
N SER A 49 -5.96 -15.76 -9.02
CA SER A 49 -5.39 -15.84 -7.67
C SER A 49 -5.85 -17.13 -7.00
N PRO A 50 -4.93 -18.04 -6.61
CA PRO A 50 -5.27 -19.22 -5.84
C PRO A 50 -5.87 -18.84 -4.49
N SER A 51 -6.74 -19.69 -3.96
CA SER A 51 -7.24 -19.55 -2.60
C SER A 51 -6.08 -19.62 -1.59
N PRO A 52 -6.24 -19.03 -0.39
CA PRO A 52 -5.20 -19.12 0.64
C PRO A 52 -4.83 -20.55 1.02
N GLN A 53 -5.78 -21.49 0.91
CA GLN A 53 -5.52 -22.90 1.14
C GLN A 53 -4.63 -23.49 0.05
N GLU A 54 -4.94 -23.25 -1.24
CA GLU A 54 -4.11 -23.71 -2.36
C GLU A 54 -2.72 -23.07 -2.32
N VAL A 55 -2.61 -21.78 -1.96
CA VAL A 55 -1.31 -21.12 -1.75
C VAL A 55 -0.51 -21.85 -0.68
N ARG A 56 -1.14 -22.15 0.46
CA ARG A 56 -0.50 -22.88 1.55
C ARG A 56 -0.05 -24.27 1.10
N GLU A 57 -0.91 -25.04 0.46
CA GLU A 57 -0.60 -26.38 -0.03
C GLU A 57 0.59 -26.36 -0.98
N ARG A 58 0.59 -25.47 -1.99
CA ARG A 58 1.70 -25.34 -2.96
C ARG A 58 3.01 -24.87 -2.34
N ILE A 59 2.94 -23.99 -1.33
CA ILE A 59 4.13 -23.59 -0.54
C ILE A 59 4.68 -24.81 0.22
N MET A 60 3.81 -25.59 0.85
CA MET A 60 4.18 -26.75 1.67
C MET A 60 4.65 -27.96 0.85
N GLU A 61 4.18 -28.09 -0.39
CA GLU A 61 4.68 -29.07 -1.37
C GLU A 61 6.12 -28.80 -1.82
N ASN A 62 6.73 -27.70 -1.33
CA ASN A 62 8.11 -27.29 -1.56
C ASN A 62 8.49 -27.17 -3.04
N THR A 63 7.55 -26.71 -3.86
CA THR A 63 7.81 -26.35 -5.24
C THR A 63 8.63 -25.05 -5.28
N GLU A 64 9.95 -25.16 -5.42
CA GLU A 64 10.89 -24.02 -5.39
C GLU A 64 10.45 -22.91 -6.35
N GLU A 65 9.94 -23.28 -7.54
CA GLU A 65 9.43 -22.34 -8.53
C GLU A 65 8.23 -21.53 -8.01
N PHE A 66 7.25 -22.17 -7.37
CA PHE A 66 6.07 -21.46 -6.84
C PHE A 66 6.45 -20.55 -5.68
N GLN A 67 7.29 -21.03 -4.76
CA GLN A 67 7.78 -20.24 -3.63
C GLN A 67 8.53 -19.00 -4.11
N ARG A 68 9.45 -19.16 -5.08
CA ARG A 68 10.19 -18.05 -5.68
C ARG A 68 9.25 -17.06 -6.35
N ASN A 69 8.34 -17.53 -7.22
CA ASN A 69 7.39 -16.65 -7.92
C ASN A 69 6.46 -15.91 -6.93
N MET A 70 6.09 -16.54 -5.81
CA MET A 70 5.27 -15.91 -4.78
C MET A 70 6.03 -14.83 -4.00
N VAL A 71 7.31 -15.08 -3.67
CA VAL A 71 8.20 -14.08 -3.07
C VAL A 71 8.38 -12.91 -4.03
N GLU A 72 8.74 -13.17 -5.29
CA GLU A 72 8.95 -12.14 -6.32
C GLU A 72 7.69 -11.28 -6.52
N TYR A 73 6.52 -11.90 -6.60
CA TYR A 73 5.25 -11.17 -6.68
C TYR A 73 5.05 -10.29 -5.45
N LEU A 74 5.19 -10.83 -4.24
CA LEU A 74 4.93 -10.07 -3.03
C LEU A 74 5.93 -8.94 -2.81
N GLU A 75 7.21 -9.14 -3.12
CA GLU A 75 8.24 -8.08 -3.09
C GLU A 75 7.97 -6.98 -4.12
N SER A 76 7.35 -7.30 -5.26
CA SER A 76 6.96 -6.28 -6.25
C SER A 76 5.87 -5.31 -5.73
N VAL A 77 5.11 -5.71 -4.71
CA VAL A 77 4.00 -4.91 -4.15
C VAL A 77 4.12 -4.63 -2.64
N HIS A 78 5.14 -5.16 -1.95
CA HIS A 78 5.40 -4.93 -0.53
C HIS A 78 6.87 -4.62 -0.33
N GLN A 79 7.14 -3.48 0.30
CA GLN A 79 8.47 -3.06 0.69
C GLN A 79 8.48 -2.77 2.19
N GLY A 80 9.53 -3.22 2.88
CA GLY A 80 9.72 -3.09 4.32
C GLY A 80 10.88 -2.20 4.71
N GLU A 81 11.45 -1.49 3.74
CA GLU A 81 12.62 -0.62 3.82
C GLU A 81 12.47 0.57 2.86
N LEU A 82 13.19 1.66 3.09
CA LEU A 82 13.19 2.80 2.17
C LEU A 82 14.16 2.56 1.00
N SER A 83 13.86 3.13 -0.17
CA SER A 83 14.61 2.87 -1.41
C SER A 83 15.98 3.54 -1.43
N THR A 84 16.12 4.67 -0.73
CA THR A 84 17.28 5.58 -0.85
C THR A 84 18.16 5.64 0.40
N GLY A 85 17.99 4.70 1.34
CA GLY A 85 18.80 4.58 2.55
C GLY A 85 17.98 4.27 3.80
N SER A 86 18.62 4.29 4.97
CA SER A 86 17.91 4.13 6.24
C SER A 86 16.95 5.29 6.51
N LEU A 87 15.93 5.07 7.34
CA LEU A 87 15.02 6.11 7.80
C LEU A 87 15.76 7.34 8.37
N GLU A 88 16.85 7.14 9.12
CA GLU A 88 17.66 8.23 9.65
C GLU A 88 18.28 9.08 8.54
N ASN A 89 18.88 8.45 7.52
CA ASN A 89 19.48 9.14 6.38
C ASN A 89 18.43 9.91 5.56
N VAL A 90 17.27 9.29 5.34
CA VAL A 90 16.15 9.93 4.64
C VAL A 90 15.65 11.14 5.43
N GLN A 91 15.42 11.01 6.73
CA GLN A 91 14.97 12.12 7.58
C GLN A 91 15.98 13.27 7.63
N ALA A 92 17.28 12.96 7.69
CA ALA A 92 18.34 13.96 7.63
C ALA A 92 18.33 14.71 6.30
N ARG A 93 18.23 13.99 5.17
CA ARG A 93 18.14 14.57 3.83
C ARG A 93 16.90 15.45 3.68
N VAL A 94 15.74 14.98 4.11
CA VAL A 94 14.49 15.74 4.08
C VAL A 94 14.58 17.02 4.91
N LYS A 95 15.21 16.95 6.09
CA LYS A 95 15.45 18.12 6.95
C LYS A 95 16.35 19.15 6.26
N GLU A 96 17.34 18.71 5.48
CA GLU A 96 18.17 19.60 4.68
C GLU A 96 17.39 20.21 3.51
N SER A 97 16.65 19.40 2.75
CA SER A 97 15.83 19.87 1.62
C SER A 97 14.83 20.95 2.03
N LYS A 98 14.23 20.84 3.23
CA LYS A 98 13.31 21.87 3.77
C LYS A 98 13.92 23.27 3.91
N LYS A 99 15.25 23.41 3.90
CA LYS A 99 15.92 24.72 3.94
C LYS A 99 15.96 25.39 2.57
N ASP A 100 15.83 24.63 1.49
CA ASP A 100 15.72 25.18 0.13
C ASP A 100 14.35 25.85 -0.05
N LYS A 101 14.35 27.05 -0.62
CA LYS A 101 13.12 27.80 -0.93
C LYS A 101 12.28 27.15 -2.02
N ASN A 102 12.89 26.33 -2.87
CA ASN A 102 12.20 25.61 -3.96
C ASN A 102 11.62 24.28 -3.50
N TYR A 103 11.92 23.84 -2.27
CA TYR A 103 11.39 22.59 -1.74
C TYR A 103 9.88 22.70 -1.49
N SER A 104 9.15 21.68 -1.93
CA SER A 104 7.73 21.52 -1.67
C SER A 104 7.47 20.19 -0.97
N ASP A 105 6.60 20.20 0.04
CA ASP A 105 6.23 18.98 0.76
C ASP A 105 5.42 18.06 -0.17
N PRO A 106 5.92 16.85 -0.49
CA PRO A 106 5.24 15.96 -1.42
C PRO A 106 3.88 15.46 -0.92
N THR A 107 3.63 15.54 0.39
CA THR A 107 2.30 15.23 0.96
C THR A 107 1.24 16.30 0.63
N GLN A 108 1.67 17.44 0.07
CA GLN A 108 0.82 18.59 -0.26
C GLN A 108 0.86 18.93 -1.77
N THR A 109 1.53 18.12 -2.58
CA THR A 109 1.62 18.29 -4.04
C THR A 109 1.02 17.08 -4.76
N LEU A 110 0.69 17.28 -6.05
CA LEU A 110 0.24 16.19 -6.90
C LEU A 110 1.43 15.37 -7.41
N PRO A 111 1.25 14.06 -7.62
CA PRO A 111 2.28 13.23 -8.23
C PRO A 111 2.58 13.58 -9.68
N GLU A 112 3.87 13.57 -10.01
CA GLU A 112 4.34 13.75 -11.38
C GLU A 112 4.20 12.42 -12.14
N ALA A 113 3.55 12.47 -13.30
CA ALA A 113 3.42 11.30 -14.16
C ALA A 113 4.78 10.95 -14.81
N PRO A 114 5.09 9.65 -15.00
CA PRO A 114 6.32 9.26 -15.67
C PRO A 114 6.35 9.79 -17.12
N PRO A 115 7.53 10.18 -17.63
CA PRO A 115 7.66 10.59 -19.02
C PRO A 115 7.36 9.42 -19.98
N PRO A 116 6.98 9.70 -21.24
CA PRO A 116 6.73 8.66 -22.23
C PRO A 116 7.94 7.74 -22.44
N ILE A 117 7.66 6.44 -22.60
CA ILE A 117 8.69 5.43 -22.89
C ILE A 117 9.22 5.64 -24.32
N CYS A 118 10.49 5.33 -24.53
CA CYS A 118 11.10 5.25 -25.86
C CYS A 118 10.34 4.25 -26.76
N ASN A 119 9.96 4.67 -27.98
CA ASN A 119 9.26 3.82 -28.94
C ASN A 119 10.17 2.83 -29.69
N GLY A 120 11.49 2.87 -29.46
CA GLY A 120 12.46 1.99 -30.11
C GLY A 120 12.64 0.72 -29.28
N GLY A 121 12.38 -0.45 -29.88
CA GLY A 121 12.60 -1.77 -29.24
C GLY A 121 14.06 -2.05 -28.80
N ARG A 122 15.00 -1.16 -29.13
CA ARG A 122 16.35 -1.06 -28.56
C ARG A 122 16.67 0.43 -28.37
N CYS A 123 16.83 0.91 -27.13
CA CYS A 123 17.31 2.28 -26.87
C CYS A 123 18.73 2.40 -27.44
N GLU A 124 19.00 3.45 -28.22
CA GLU A 124 20.38 3.87 -28.52
C GLU A 124 21.08 4.32 -27.22
N ALA A 125 22.43 4.25 -27.19
CA ALA A 125 23.23 4.50 -25.99
C ALA A 125 23.00 5.87 -25.32
N ASP A 126 22.48 6.87 -26.06
CA ASP A 126 22.22 8.23 -25.57
C ASP A 126 20.74 8.66 -25.70
N CYS A 127 19.82 7.71 -25.50
CA CYS A 127 18.39 8.03 -25.61
C CYS A 127 17.93 8.98 -24.50
N LYS A 128 17.65 10.24 -24.86
CA LYS A 128 17.11 11.28 -23.96
C LYS A 128 15.82 10.86 -23.25
N ALA A 129 14.97 10.05 -23.89
CA ALA A 129 13.76 9.54 -23.27
C ALA A 129 14.07 8.50 -22.18
N CYS A 130 15.01 7.57 -22.45
CA CYS A 130 15.43 6.56 -21.47
C CYS A 130 16.15 7.23 -20.27
N SER A 131 16.95 8.29 -20.52
CA SER A 131 17.56 9.12 -19.45
C SER A 131 16.52 9.85 -18.60
N LYS A 132 15.55 10.56 -19.21
CA LYS A 132 14.47 11.23 -18.46
C LYS A 132 13.65 10.27 -17.61
N LEU A 133 13.38 9.07 -18.13
CA LEU A 133 12.67 8.04 -17.39
C LEU A 133 13.49 7.52 -16.20
N SER A 134 14.80 7.36 -16.37
CA SER A 134 15.72 7.01 -15.28
C SER A 134 15.77 8.08 -14.18
N ASP A 135 15.83 9.36 -14.59
CA ASP A 135 15.79 10.50 -13.65
C ASP A 135 14.45 10.53 -12.90
N TRP A 136 13.35 10.26 -13.60
CA TRP A 136 12.04 10.17 -12.98
C TRP A 136 11.96 9.03 -11.96
N TRP A 137 12.50 7.84 -12.23
CA TRP A 137 12.55 6.76 -11.24
C TRP A 137 13.37 7.11 -9.99
N THR A 138 14.50 7.80 -10.19
CA THR A 138 15.32 8.30 -9.08
C THR A 138 14.52 9.29 -8.22
N ASN A 139 13.80 10.22 -8.86
CA ASN A 139 12.94 11.17 -8.17
C ASN A 139 11.73 10.49 -7.51
N PHE A 140 11.16 9.47 -8.14
CA PHE A 140 10.08 8.66 -7.59
C PHE A 140 10.50 8.03 -6.26
N ASP A 141 11.69 7.43 -6.19
CA ASP A 141 12.21 6.83 -4.96
C ASP A 141 12.48 7.90 -3.88
N LEU A 142 13.14 9.00 -4.24
CA LEU A 142 13.41 10.11 -3.32
C LEU A 142 12.15 10.71 -2.73
N GLU A 143 11.14 10.93 -3.57
CA GLU A 143 9.87 11.55 -3.16
C GLU A 143 8.99 10.58 -2.37
N THR A 144 8.95 9.31 -2.77
CA THR A 144 8.26 8.24 -2.01
C THR A 144 8.82 8.12 -0.61
N ASP A 145 10.15 8.09 -0.49
CA ASP A 145 10.82 8.03 0.81
C ASP A 145 10.55 9.27 1.67
N ASP A 146 10.49 10.48 1.09
CA ASP A 146 10.11 11.71 1.80
C ASP A 146 8.69 11.60 2.36
N ILE A 147 7.71 11.16 1.57
CA ILE A 147 6.31 10.92 1.99
C ILE A 147 6.27 9.91 3.15
N LEU A 148 6.95 8.79 3.00
CA LEU A 148 6.94 7.69 3.98
C LEU A 148 7.62 8.09 5.28
N SER A 149 8.74 8.82 5.21
CA SER A 149 9.47 9.30 6.39
C SER A 149 8.62 10.20 7.31
N ARG A 150 7.58 10.84 6.75
CA ARG A 150 6.63 11.71 7.46
C ARG A 150 5.39 10.99 7.95
N SER A 151 4.83 10.15 7.08
CA SER A 151 3.47 9.64 7.23
C SER A 151 3.40 8.19 7.69
N ASN A 152 4.44 7.40 7.42
CA ASN A 152 4.47 5.96 7.67
C ASN A 152 5.29 5.57 8.90
N PHE A 153 6.09 6.50 9.44
CA PHE A 153 6.91 6.29 10.62
C PHE A 153 6.12 6.47 11.93
N HIS A 154 6.26 5.52 12.86
CA HIS A 154 5.51 5.49 14.12
C HIS A 154 6.40 5.82 15.33
N ASN A 155 6.57 7.10 15.67
CA ASN A 155 7.21 7.52 16.93
C ASN A 155 6.23 7.96 18.04
N CYS A 156 4.95 8.17 17.69
CA CYS A 156 3.97 8.82 18.57
C CYS A 156 3.00 7.84 19.27
N CYS A 157 3.17 6.52 19.08
CA CYS A 157 2.17 5.54 19.46
C CYS A 157 2.35 4.93 20.86
N LEU A 158 3.40 5.33 21.60
CA LEU A 158 3.72 4.77 22.92
C LEU A 158 2.73 5.26 23.97
N ASN A 159 2.13 4.32 24.71
CA ASN A 159 1.34 4.62 25.89
C ASN A 159 2.25 4.92 27.10
N SER A 160 1.64 5.22 28.26
CA SER A 160 2.35 5.45 29.52
C SER A 160 3.23 4.29 30.01
N LYS A 161 3.03 3.08 29.45
CA LYS A 161 3.84 1.88 29.73
C LYS A 161 4.91 1.63 28.68
N GLY A 162 5.15 2.56 27.75
CA GLY A 162 6.12 2.39 26.67
C GLY A 162 5.70 1.36 25.62
N GLN A 163 4.41 1.01 25.54
CA GLN A 163 3.90 0.05 24.57
C GLN A 163 3.17 0.77 23.44
N CYS A 164 3.49 0.43 22.20
CA CYS A 164 2.79 0.96 21.05
C CYS A 164 1.46 0.21 20.83
N LYS A 165 0.31 0.91 20.77
CA LYS A 165 -0.99 0.29 20.48
C LYS A 165 -1.03 -0.40 19.10
N ALA A 166 -0.27 0.12 18.15
CA ALA A 166 -0.09 -0.48 16.82
C ALA A 166 0.92 -1.65 16.80
N ARG A 167 1.48 -2.04 17.96
CA ARG A 167 2.41 -3.16 18.16
C ARG A 167 3.77 -2.99 17.47
N PHE A 168 4.32 -1.79 17.52
CA PHE A 168 5.70 -1.51 17.15
C PHE A 168 6.65 -1.69 18.37
N PRO A 169 7.95 -1.98 18.14
CA PRO A 169 8.59 -2.23 16.84
C PRO A 169 8.15 -3.58 16.21
N ARG A 170 8.28 -3.68 14.88
CA ARG A 170 8.08 -4.94 14.13
C ARG A 170 9.36 -5.77 14.10
N ASP A 171 9.22 -7.08 13.91
CA ASP A 171 10.35 -7.97 13.66
C ASP A 171 11.08 -7.59 12.37
N ILE A 172 12.41 -7.76 12.37
CA ILE A 172 13.29 -7.49 11.23
C ILE A 172 13.62 -8.80 10.51
N PHE A 173 13.54 -8.76 9.17
CA PHE A 173 13.96 -9.83 8.28
C PHE A 173 14.83 -9.23 7.17
N MET A 174 16.09 -9.66 7.06
CA MET A 174 17.01 -9.11 6.07
C MET A 174 16.72 -9.59 4.64
N THR A 175 16.07 -10.74 4.51
CA THR A 175 15.65 -11.33 3.24
C THR A 175 14.25 -11.92 3.39
N SER A 176 13.51 -11.99 2.28
CA SER A 176 12.26 -12.73 2.26
C SER A 176 12.54 -14.23 2.32
N LEU A 177 11.76 -14.96 3.11
CA LEU A 177 11.92 -16.40 3.30
C LEU A 177 10.58 -17.11 3.50
N VAL A 178 10.53 -18.35 3.05
CA VAL A 178 9.46 -19.30 3.38
C VAL A 178 9.96 -20.16 4.53
N GLU A 179 9.26 -20.16 5.66
CA GLU A 179 9.57 -21.03 6.79
C GLU A 179 9.25 -22.50 6.43
N PRO A 180 10.23 -23.42 6.38
CA PRO A 180 10.02 -24.75 5.81
C PRO A 180 8.99 -25.61 6.57
N LEU A 181 8.88 -25.43 7.89
CA LEU A 181 7.99 -26.25 8.72
C LEU A 181 6.54 -25.78 8.70
N THR A 182 6.31 -24.48 8.55
CA THR A 182 4.99 -23.89 8.69
C THR A 182 4.41 -23.39 7.37
N GLY A 183 5.27 -23.20 6.35
CA GLY A 183 4.97 -22.50 5.10
C GLY A 183 4.74 -21.00 5.29
N ALA A 184 5.10 -20.44 6.46
CA ALA A 184 4.93 -19.03 6.72
C ALA A 184 5.92 -18.22 5.88
N LEU A 185 5.38 -17.38 5.00
CA LEU A 185 6.19 -16.44 4.26
C LEU A 185 6.45 -15.20 5.11
N ARG A 186 7.72 -14.85 5.25
CA ARG A 186 8.18 -13.63 5.91
C ARG A 186 8.86 -12.77 4.86
N LEU A 187 8.33 -11.58 4.63
CA LEU A 187 8.91 -10.63 3.68
C LEU A 187 10.04 -9.86 4.34
N LYS A 188 11.00 -9.43 3.52
CA LYS A 188 12.05 -8.51 3.94
C LYS A 188 11.45 -7.29 4.64
N LYS A 189 12.01 -6.97 5.80
CA LYS A 189 11.61 -5.84 6.65
C LYS A 189 12.82 -5.36 7.43
N VAL A 190 13.32 -4.18 7.09
CA VAL A 190 14.49 -3.60 7.76
C VAL A 190 14.09 -2.41 8.64
N GLU A 191 13.03 -1.70 8.27
CA GLU A 191 12.54 -0.55 9.03
C GLU A 191 11.48 -0.98 10.06
N GLN A 192 11.94 -1.29 11.28
CA GLN A 192 11.11 -1.83 12.36
C GLN A 192 9.97 -0.90 12.80
N TRP A 193 10.08 0.42 12.60
CA TRP A 193 9.12 1.45 13.03
C TRP A 193 8.22 1.96 11.91
N MET A 194 8.24 1.30 10.77
CA MET A 194 7.41 1.62 9.61
C MET A 194 6.47 0.46 9.29
N ASN A 195 5.33 0.75 8.68
CA ASN A 195 4.52 -0.30 8.08
C ASN A 195 5.26 -0.89 6.87
N THR A 196 4.79 -2.02 6.37
CA THR A 196 5.08 -2.41 5.00
C THR A 196 4.17 -1.62 4.06
N PHE A 197 4.65 -1.28 2.88
CA PHE A 197 3.93 -0.41 1.94
C PHE A 197 4.14 -0.86 0.50
N THR A 198 3.28 -0.40 -0.40
CA THR A 198 3.56 -0.47 -1.85
C THR A 198 4.12 0.89 -2.28
N PRO A 199 5.34 0.98 -2.85
CA PRO A 199 5.94 2.26 -3.23
C PRO A 199 5.03 3.08 -4.15
N ALA A 200 4.52 2.46 -5.22
CA ALA A 200 3.62 3.14 -6.17
C ALA A 200 2.32 3.63 -5.51
N LEU A 201 1.77 2.87 -4.55
CA LEU A 201 0.58 3.30 -3.82
C LEU A 201 0.90 4.51 -2.94
N SER A 202 2.01 4.47 -2.21
CA SER A 202 2.46 5.56 -1.34
C SER A 202 2.73 6.84 -2.14
N TYR A 203 3.39 6.69 -3.30
CA TYR A 203 3.66 7.77 -4.23
C TYR A 203 2.37 8.43 -4.74
N VAL A 204 1.38 7.65 -5.19
CA VAL A 204 0.15 8.24 -5.76
C VAL A 204 -0.78 8.78 -4.67
N MET A 205 -0.85 8.12 -3.51
CA MET A 205 -1.75 8.52 -2.42
C MET A 205 -1.18 9.65 -1.56
N ARG A 206 0.15 9.88 -1.59
CA ARG A 206 0.85 10.95 -0.86
C ARG A 206 0.60 10.93 0.66
N CYS A 207 0.25 9.76 1.21
CA CYS A 207 -0.13 9.60 2.61
C CYS A 207 0.30 8.25 3.17
N ASN A 208 0.00 8.02 4.45
CA ASN A 208 0.32 6.76 5.11
C ASN A 208 -0.42 5.58 4.45
N THR A 209 0.31 4.55 4.06
CA THR A 209 -0.24 3.28 3.58
C THR A 209 0.27 2.12 4.43
N ASP A 210 -0.59 1.16 4.72
CA ASP A 210 -0.21 -0.09 5.39
C ASP A 210 -0.66 -1.25 4.50
N VAL A 211 0.31 -2.02 4.00
CA VAL A 211 0.09 -3.13 3.09
C VAL A 211 0.65 -4.38 3.77
N THR A 212 -0.23 -5.28 4.19
CA THR A 212 0.14 -6.49 4.91
C THR A 212 -0.28 -7.72 4.14
N SER A 213 0.65 -8.63 3.91
CA SER A 213 0.36 -9.96 3.37
C SER A 213 -0.15 -10.87 4.49
N LEU A 214 -1.37 -11.38 4.34
CA LEU A 214 -1.97 -12.34 5.25
C LEU A 214 -2.02 -13.69 4.55
N LEU A 215 -1.19 -14.63 5.00
CA LEU A 215 -1.07 -15.96 4.39
C LEU A 215 -1.50 -17.09 5.34
N SER A 216 -1.89 -16.77 6.58
CA SER A 216 -2.46 -17.75 7.51
C SER A 216 -3.98 -17.83 7.37
N GLY A 217 -4.51 -19.05 7.32
CA GLY A 217 -5.95 -19.29 7.15
C GLY A 217 -6.80 -18.60 8.23
N THR A 218 -6.32 -18.53 9.47
CA THR A 218 -7.05 -17.88 10.58
C THR A 218 -7.05 -16.36 10.46
N ALA A 219 -5.92 -15.73 10.13
CA ALA A 219 -5.86 -14.27 9.99
C ALA A 219 -6.67 -13.78 8.79
N ILE A 220 -6.62 -14.50 7.67
CA ILE A 220 -7.41 -14.16 6.48
C ILE A 220 -8.90 -14.33 6.77
N LYS A 221 -9.32 -15.44 7.40
CA LYS A 221 -10.73 -15.63 7.79
C LYS A 221 -11.22 -14.50 8.70
N ALA A 222 -10.41 -14.09 9.68
CA ALA A 222 -10.74 -12.98 10.57
C ALA A 222 -10.87 -11.65 9.82
N VAL A 223 -9.96 -11.34 8.89
CA VAL A 223 -10.02 -10.10 8.10
C VAL A 223 -11.15 -10.13 7.08
N VAL A 224 -11.41 -11.26 6.42
CA VAL A 224 -12.54 -11.42 5.51
C VAL A 224 -13.86 -11.26 6.28
N ALA A 225 -14.01 -11.89 7.44
CA ALA A 225 -15.18 -11.72 8.29
C ALA A 225 -15.34 -10.25 8.73
N TYR A 226 -14.26 -9.62 9.21
CA TYR A 226 -14.25 -8.21 9.57
C TYR A 226 -14.67 -7.32 8.41
N VAL A 227 -14.05 -7.44 7.22
CA VAL A 227 -14.44 -6.61 6.07
C VAL A 227 -15.87 -6.91 5.67
N THR A 228 -16.30 -8.18 5.68
CA THR A 228 -17.69 -8.60 5.39
C THR A 228 -18.68 -7.93 6.31
N ASP A 229 -18.43 -7.91 7.62
CA ASP A 229 -19.30 -7.25 8.60
C ASP A 229 -19.47 -5.76 8.27
N TYR A 230 -18.39 -5.07 7.89
CA TYR A 230 -18.47 -3.64 7.54
C TYR A 230 -19.15 -3.42 6.19
N VAL A 231 -18.86 -4.25 5.18
CA VAL A 231 -19.47 -4.09 3.85
C VAL A 231 -20.94 -4.53 3.79
N THR A 232 -21.39 -5.28 4.80
CA THR A 232 -22.79 -5.71 4.97
C THR A 232 -23.55 -4.89 6.01
N LYS A 233 -22.91 -3.89 6.66
CA LYS A 233 -23.61 -3.00 7.59
C LYS A 233 -24.83 -2.39 6.88
N PRO A 234 -26.02 -2.45 7.50
CA PRO A 234 -27.20 -1.80 6.95
C PRO A 234 -26.93 -0.29 6.85
N GLY A 235 -27.41 0.31 5.75
CA GLY A 235 -27.31 1.76 5.56
C GLY A 235 -28.01 2.54 6.67
N LEU A 236 -27.79 3.86 6.70
CA LEU A 236 -28.50 4.75 7.64
C LEU A 236 -30.01 4.56 7.51
N THR A 237 -30.69 4.47 8.66
CA THR A 237 -32.15 4.39 8.66
C THR A 237 -32.73 5.67 8.05
N THR A 238 -33.89 5.55 7.37
CA THR A 238 -34.62 6.69 6.83
C THR A 238 -34.85 7.77 7.89
N TYR A 239 -35.13 7.37 9.13
CA TYR A 239 -35.25 8.27 10.27
C TYR A 239 -33.97 9.08 10.52
N SER A 240 -32.81 8.42 10.58
CA SER A 240 -31.51 9.09 10.81
C SER A 240 -31.18 10.10 9.70
N ILE A 241 -31.54 9.78 8.46
CA ILE A 241 -31.36 10.70 7.32
C ILE A 241 -32.26 11.93 7.51
N PHE A 242 -33.55 11.74 7.77
CA PHE A 242 -34.48 12.86 7.94
C PHE A 242 -34.21 13.68 9.21
N ASP A 243 -33.75 13.08 10.30
CA ASP A 243 -33.35 13.82 11.51
C ASP A 243 -32.10 14.68 11.25
N SER A 244 -31.11 14.16 10.51
CA SER A 244 -29.93 14.93 10.10
C SER A 244 -30.32 16.10 9.20
N VAL A 245 -31.20 15.88 8.22
CA VAL A 245 -31.77 16.94 7.38
C VAL A 245 -32.49 17.98 8.24
N ARG A 246 -33.36 17.54 9.17
CA ARG A 246 -34.07 18.43 10.09
C ARG A 246 -33.10 19.30 10.88
N GLN A 247 -32.05 18.74 11.47
CA GLN A 247 -31.06 19.48 12.26
C GLN A 247 -30.33 20.57 11.47
N VAL A 248 -30.07 20.35 10.17
CA VAL A 248 -29.46 21.37 9.30
C VAL A 248 -30.43 22.54 9.03
N PHE A 249 -31.72 22.25 8.87
CA PHE A 249 -32.75 23.24 8.57
C PHE A 249 -33.44 23.85 9.80
N SER A 250 -33.14 23.38 11.01
CA SER A 250 -33.66 23.93 12.28
C SER A 250 -32.70 24.89 12.98
N LYS A 251 -31.82 25.55 12.21
CA LYS A 251 -31.11 26.76 12.63
C LYS A 251 -31.95 28.01 12.42
#